data_AF-A0A832BVJ3-F1
#
_entry.id   AF-A0A832BVJ3-F1
#
_cell.length_a   1.000
_cell.length_b   1.000
_cell.length_c   1.000
_cell.angle_alpha   90.00
_cell.angle_beta   90.00
_cell.angle_gamma   90.00
#
_symmetry.space_group_name_H-M   'P 1'
#
loop_
_entity.id
_entity.type
_entity.pdbx_description
1 polymer ?
#
loop_
_entity_poly.entity_id
_entity_poly.type
_entity_poly.pdbx_seq_one_letter_code
_entity_poly.pdbx_strand_id
1 'polypeptide(L)'
;PELSTSATSLRELLGRPVPRVPLLLRILREVDRIYSKLREEPGGVLSEWKKLSSTLGRRVRVITLNGVHEGLAVDVDDNGGLVVEAEGRRATFYAGDVVHLR
;
A
#
# COMPACT_ATOMS: atom_id res chain seq x y z
N PRO A 1 21.62 -9.19 -0.81
CA PRO A 1 22.54 -8.33 -0.03
C PRO A 1 21.98 -6.91 0.20
N GLU A 2 21.43 -6.25 -0.83
CA GLU A 2 20.87 -4.89 -0.68
C GLU A 2 19.45 -4.86 -0.09
N LEU A 3 18.64 -5.90 -0.31
CA LEU A 3 17.24 -5.97 0.15
C LEU A 3 17.06 -6.72 1.49
N SER A 4 18.11 -7.29 2.07
CA SER A 4 17.99 -8.22 3.21
C SER A 4 17.55 -7.57 4.52
N THR A 5 17.60 -6.25 4.62
CA THR A 5 17.20 -5.50 5.83
C THR A 5 15.76 -5.00 5.77
N SER A 6 15.12 -4.99 4.60
CA SER A 6 13.79 -4.39 4.38
C SER A 6 12.80 -5.31 3.65
N ALA A 7 13.25 -6.42 3.07
CA ALA A 7 12.40 -7.42 2.43
C ALA A 7 12.39 -8.74 3.22
N THR A 8 11.28 -9.47 3.08
CA THR A 8 11.16 -10.87 3.53
C THR A 8 10.68 -11.74 2.36
N SER A 9 10.53 -13.04 2.57
CA SER A 9 10.01 -13.96 1.56
C SER A 9 9.02 -14.95 2.15
N LEU A 10 8.11 -15.46 1.31
CA LEU A 10 7.19 -16.53 1.72
C LEU A 10 7.93 -17.78 2.22
N ARG A 11 9.10 -18.09 1.65
CA ARG A 11 9.92 -19.23 2.10
C ARG A 11 10.46 -19.02 3.51
N GLU A 12 10.93 -17.82 3.81
CA GLU A 12 11.45 -17.46 5.13
C GLU A 12 10.34 -17.51 6.18
N LEU A 13 9.20 -16.85 5.91
CA LEU A 13 8.06 -16.80 6.83
C LEU A 13 7.39 -18.18 7.06
N LEU A 14 7.38 -19.06 6.05
CA LEU A 14 6.74 -20.37 6.14
C LEU A 14 7.71 -21.51 6.45
N GLY A 15 9.03 -21.25 6.46
CA GLY A 15 10.08 -22.25 6.65
C GLY A 15 10.17 -23.32 5.55
N ARG A 16 9.48 -23.16 4.40
CA ARG A 16 9.41 -24.17 3.34
C ARG A 16 9.32 -23.56 1.93
N PRO A 17 9.73 -24.27 0.87
CA PRO A 17 9.55 -23.81 -0.51
C PRO A 17 8.07 -23.60 -0.85
N VAL A 18 7.79 -22.53 -1.61
CA VAL A 18 6.44 -22.24 -2.13
C VAL A 18 6.42 -22.51 -3.64
N PRO A 19 5.51 -23.37 -4.14
CA PRO A 19 5.34 -23.62 -5.57
C PRO A 19 4.97 -22.33 -6.33
N ARG A 20 5.87 -21.87 -7.20
CA ARG A 20 5.73 -20.59 -7.91
C ARG A 20 4.56 -20.57 -8.89
N VAL A 21 4.33 -21.67 -9.62
CA VAL A 21 3.25 -21.75 -10.62
C VAL A 21 1.87 -21.68 -9.95
N PRO A 22 1.55 -22.50 -8.93
CA PRO A 22 0.29 -22.35 -8.19
C PRO A 22 0.10 -20.97 -7.55
N LEU A 23 1.17 -20.39 -6.99
CA LEU A 23 1.12 -19.04 -6.41
C LEU A 23 0.78 -17.99 -7.47
N LEU A 24 1.46 -18.01 -8.62
CA LEU A 24 1.20 -17.09 -9.72
C LEU A 24 -0.24 -17.21 -10.23
N LEU A 25 -0.74 -18.43 -10.43
CA LEU A 25 -2.13 -18.66 -10.86
C LEU A 25 -3.13 -18.08 -9.86
N ARG A 26 -2.86 -18.18 -8.55
CA ARG A 26 -3.71 -17.58 -7.53
C ARG A 26 -3.66 -16.05 -7.58
N ILE A 27 -2.46 -15.47 -7.70
CA ILE A 27 -2.30 -14.01 -7.81
C ILE A 27 -3.06 -13.48 -9.03
N LEU A 28 -2.91 -14.09 -10.20
CA LEU A 28 -3.59 -13.66 -11.42
C LEU A 28 -5.12 -13.72 -11.31
N ARG A 29 -5.66 -14.78 -10.69
CA ARG A 29 -7.10 -14.90 -10.44
C ARG A 29 -7.62 -13.82 -9.48
N GLU A 30 -6.86 -13.51 -8.43
CA GLU A 30 -7.25 -12.44 -7.50
C GLU A 30 -7.16 -11.06 -8.16
N VAL A 31 -6.15 -10.81 -8.99
CA VAL A 31 -6.04 -9.57 -9.78
C VAL A 31 -7.25 -9.42 -10.71
N ASP A 32 -7.61 -10.45 -11.46
CA ASP A 32 -8.77 -10.43 -12.38
C ASP A 32 -10.10 -10.19 -11.63
N ARG A 33 -10.27 -10.86 -10.48
CA ARG A 33 -11.44 -10.67 -9.61
C ARG A 33 -11.53 -9.23 -9.08
N ILE A 34 -10.44 -8.71 -8.53
CA ILE A 34 -10.40 -7.35 -7.96
C ILE A 34 -10.58 -6.31 -9.06
N TYR A 35 -9.97 -6.50 -10.23
CA TYR A 35 -10.13 -5.60 -11.37
C TYR A 35 -11.57 -5.56 -11.88
N SER A 36 -12.23 -6.71 -11.97
CA SER A 36 -13.65 -6.77 -12.34
C SER A 36 -14.52 -6.06 -11.29
N LYS A 37 -14.27 -6.30 -10.00
CA LYS A 37 -14.95 -5.58 -8.91
C LYS A 37 -14.70 -4.08 -8.97
N LEU A 38 -13.48 -3.64 -9.28
CA LEU A 38 -13.13 -2.22 -9.39
C LEU A 38 -13.94 -1.52 -10.48
N ARG A 39 -14.25 -2.20 -11.59
CA ARG A 39 -15.08 -1.63 -12.67
C ARG A 39 -16.56 -1.48 -12.28
N GLU A 40 -17.06 -2.36 -11.42
CA GLU A 40 -18.47 -2.39 -11.02
C GLU A 40 -18.74 -1.59 -9.74
N GLU A 41 -17.85 -1.72 -8.74
CA GLU A 41 -17.98 -1.15 -7.40
C GLU A 41 -16.61 -0.65 -6.87
N PRO A 42 -16.12 0.51 -7.38
CA PRO A 42 -14.80 1.03 -6.97
C PRO A 42 -14.69 1.27 -5.46
N GLY A 43 -15.75 1.79 -4.83
CA GLY A 43 -15.79 2.08 -3.40
C GLY A 43 -15.60 0.84 -2.52
N GLY A 44 -16.04 -0.33 -2.99
CA GLY A 44 -15.84 -1.60 -2.29
C GLY A 44 -14.37 -2.03 -2.29
N VAL A 45 -13.66 -1.82 -3.39
CA VAL A 45 -12.21 -2.08 -3.48
C VAL A 45 -11.42 -1.10 -2.62
N LEU A 46 -11.77 0.19 -2.67
CA LEU A 46 -11.14 1.22 -1.85
C LEU A 46 -11.33 0.95 -0.35
N SER A 47 -12.53 0.53 0.06
CA SER A 47 -12.82 0.18 1.46
C SER A 47 -11.98 -1.00 1.95
N GLU A 48 -11.82 -2.05 1.14
CA GLU A 48 -10.97 -3.21 1.44
C GLU A 48 -9.49 -2.79 1.54
N TRP A 49 -9.01 -1.95 0.62
CA TRP A 49 -7.65 -1.41 0.66
C TRP A 49 -7.40 -0.61 1.95
N LYS A 50 -8.29 0.32 2.31
CA LYS A 50 -8.16 1.11 3.56
C LYS A 50 -8.03 0.22 4.80
N LYS A 51 -8.85 -0.84 4.89
CA LYS A 51 -8.82 -1.80 6.03
C LYS A 51 -7.51 -2.58 6.14
N LEU A 52 -6.88 -2.92 5.02
CA LEU A 52 -5.65 -3.71 4.97
C LEU A 52 -4.38 -2.86 4.89
N SER A 53 -4.51 -1.53 4.80
CA SER A 53 -3.38 -0.62 4.67
C SER A 53 -2.49 -0.65 5.91
N SER A 54 -1.23 -1.01 5.72
CA SER A 54 -0.23 -0.90 6.79
C SER A 54 0.22 0.55 7.06
N THR A 55 -0.16 1.49 6.17
CA THR A 55 0.28 2.89 6.20
C THR A 55 -0.69 3.80 6.94
N LEU A 56 -2.00 3.58 6.78
CA LEU A 56 -3.01 4.40 7.44
C LEU A 56 -2.90 4.32 8.97
N GLY A 57 -3.10 5.46 9.63
CA GLY A 57 -2.95 5.62 11.08
C GLY A 57 -1.50 5.76 11.55
N ARG A 58 -0.50 5.82 10.65
CA ARG A 58 0.91 5.98 11.01
C ARG A 58 1.44 7.36 10.66
N ARG A 59 2.43 7.83 11.43
CA ARG A 59 3.27 8.95 11.00
C ARG A 59 4.14 8.50 9.84
N VAL A 60 4.16 9.28 8.77
CA VAL A 60 4.86 8.96 7.54
C VAL A 60 5.70 10.14 7.07
N ARG A 61 6.75 9.81 6.33
CA ARG A 61 7.47 10.73 5.46
C ARG A 61 7.19 10.35 4.02
N VAL A 62 6.62 11.26 3.25
CA VAL A 62 6.37 11.12 1.81
C VAL A 62 7.46 11.88 1.05
N ILE A 63 8.20 11.18 0.22
CA ILE A 63 9.29 11.72 -0.60
C ILE A 63 8.79 11.80 -2.04
N THR A 64 8.68 13.02 -2.57
CA THR A 64 8.21 13.30 -3.92
C THR A 64 9.26 14.08 -4.70
N LEU A 65 9.06 14.27 -6.01
CA LEU A 65 9.90 15.15 -6.82
C LEU A 65 9.86 16.62 -6.35
N ASN A 66 8.79 17.03 -5.68
CA ASN A 66 8.57 18.40 -5.21
C ASN A 66 9.06 18.62 -3.78
N GLY A 67 9.61 17.58 -3.13
CA GLY A 67 10.15 17.66 -1.78
C GLY A 67 9.65 16.56 -0.84
N VAL A 68 9.96 16.76 0.43
CA VAL A 68 9.68 15.81 1.52
C VAL A 68 8.60 16.38 2.42
N HIS A 69 7.60 15.56 2.73
CA HIS A 69 6.47 15.92 3.57
C HIS A 69 6.33 14.92 4.71
N GLU A 70 6.07 15.39 5.92
CA GLU A 70 5.84 14.53 7.08
C GLU A 70 4.48 14.83 7.72
N GLY A 71 3.80 13.79 8.20
CA GLY A 71 2.52 13.92 8.87
C GLY A 71 1.88 12.58 9.19
N LEU A 72 0.63 12.59 9.63
CA LEU A 72 -0.18 11.40 9.87
C LEU A 72 -0.89 10.97 8.58
N ALA A 73 -0.69 9.74 8.12
CA ALA A 73 -1.48 9.18 7.02
C ALA A 73 -2.91 8.90 7.51
N VAL A 74 -3.85 9.74 7.13
CA VAL A 74 -5.22 9.72 7.69
C VAL A 74 -6.22 9.03 6.77
N ASP A 75 -5.99 9.04 5.45
CA ASP A 75 -6.90 8.40 4.50
C ASP A 75 -6.22 8.07 3.16
N VAL A 76 -6.94 7.32 2.33
CA VAL A 76 -6.75 7.27 0.88
C VAL A 76 -8.00 7.86 0.24
N ASP A 77 -7.90 8.91 -0.56
CA ASP A 77 -9.09 9.52 -1.15
C ASP A 77 -9.72 8.65 -2.25
N ASP A 78 -10.87 9.08 -2.77
CA ASP A 78 -11.63 8.33 -3.78
C ASP A 78 -10.87 8.15 -5.11
N ASN A 79 -9.80 8.92 -5.33
CA ASN A 79 -8.94 8.83 -6.50
C ASN A 79 -7.67 8.01 -6.23
N GLY A 80 -7.53 7.42 -5.04
CA GLY A 80 -6.39 6.60 -4.66
C GLY A 80 -5.19 7.38 -4.12
N GLY A 81 -5.34 8.67 -3.83
CA GLY A 81 -4.27 9.51 -3.27
C GLY A 81 -4.14 9.33 -1.76
N LEU A 82 -2.90 9.23 -1.24
CA LEU A 82 -2.63 9.18 0.19
C LEU A 82 -2.83 10.56 0.81
N VAL A 83 -3.79 10.69 1.73
CA VAL A 83 -4.06 11.92 2.47
C VAL A 83 -3.22 11.93 3.74
N VAL A 84 -2.37 12.94 3.87
CA VAL A 84 -1.50 13.16 5.03
C VAL A 84 -1.88 14.46 5.72
N GLU A 85 -2.04 14.40 7.04
CA GLU A 85 -2.37 15.54 7.89
C GLU A 85 -1.15 15.99 8.72
N ALA A 86 -0.83 17.27 8.65
CA ALA A 86 0.24 17.90 9.42
C ALA A 86 -0.20 19.31 9.86
N GLU A 87 -0.05 19.61 11.16
CA GLU A 87 -0.40 20.92 11.73
C GLU A 87 -1.85 21.36 11.41
N GLY A 88 -2.78 20.40 11.37
CA GLY A 88 -4.20 20.64 11.04
C GLY A 88 -4.48 20.88 9.56
N ARG A 89 -3.48 20.75 8.67
CA ARG A 89 -3.64 20.85 7.21
C ARG A 89 -3.50 19.48 6.56
N ARG A 90 -4.30 19.23 5.52
CA ARG A 90 -4.25 18.00 4.73
C ARG A 90 -3.62 18.24 3.36
N ALA A 91 -2.78 17.32 2.94
CA ALA A 91 -2.22 17.25 1.60
C ALA A 91 -2.42 15.84 1.05
N THR A 92 -2.69 15.75 -0.25
CA THR A 92 -2.89 14.47 -0.95
C THR A 92 -1.71 14.19 -1.86
N PHE A 93 -1.20 12.95 -1.82
CA PHE A 93 -0.07 12.50 -2.62
C PHE A 93 -0.47 11.28 -3.48
N TYR A 94 -0.32 11.40 -4.79
CA TYR A 94 -0.62 10.32 -5.75
C TYR A 94 0.61 9.49 -6.14
N ALA A 95 1.81 10.02 -5.88
CA ALA A 95 3.08 9.36 -6.19
C ALA A 95 4.16 9.84 -5.23
N GLY A 96 5.02 8.92 -4.81
CA GLY A 96 6.16 9.17 -3.94
C GLY A 96 6.50 7.94 -3.08
N ASP A 97 7.70 7.94 -2.53
CA ASP A 97 8.11 6.91 -1.59
C ASP A 97 7.59 7.25 -0.19
N VAL A 98 7.01 6.25 0.48
CA VAL A 98 6.44 6.40 1.82
C VAL A 98 7.29 5.64 2.82
N VAL A 99 7.80 6.36 3.82
CA VAL A 99 8.54 5.77 4.95
C VAL A 99 7.70 5.90 6.22
N HIS A 100 7.46 4.78 6.91
CA HIS A 100 6.83 4.81 8.23
C HIS A 100 7.82 5.32 9.27
N LEU A 101 7.47 6.42 9.94
CA LEU A 101 8.26 6.98 11.03
C LEU A 101 7.93 6.20 12.32
N ARG A 102 8.96 5.92 13.12
CA ARG A 102 8.83 5.27 14.43
C ARG A 102 8.53 6.28 15.52
#